data_AF-A0A1H9Y185-F1
#
_entry.id   AF-A0A1H9Y185-F1
#
_cell.length_a   1.000
_cell.length_b   1.000
_cell.length_c   1.000
_cell.angle_alpha   90.00
_cell.angle_beta   90.00
_cell.angle_gamma   90.00
#
_symmetry.space_group_name_H-M   'P 1'
#
loop_
_entity.id
_entity.type
_entity.pdbx_description
1 polymer ?
#
loop_
_entity_poly.entity_id
_entity_poly.type
_entity_poly.pdbx_seq_one_letter_code
_entity_poly.pdbx_strand_id
1 'polypeptide(L)'
;MSHKLKVGELNEAYLTEEEIWRIFTVVLSSKSVKSSTYKFALIKALIENLYQVNDRFELTYDQLAYSFTKVYWNLIVKHNLVKQNRGKNARVVTVIKDAQQKHQIPSDFSFDKLNGQLQIKLVSEIKTTMKQNVFGALYGDTGGKFYAFEHKSEYFKLNPAVHNFMLKYQRLVVNLTNYHMAVMIESLNEVPSINYLLGKVESIAKRSSLRPFEKILLNHFEHTCFYCGKPLSSAKGKTHVDHFIPWSFVQSDQLWNLVLSCQVCNNSKSDKLPKKYYLENIISRNHVLVLNEKDEKVSSLMTNYTDKKISLLYDYSIKNGFDVVWGQ
;
A
#
# COMPACT_ATOMS: atom_id res chain seq x y z
N MET A 1 19.55 13.06 -15.59
CA MET A 1 19.05 12.73 -16.95
C MET A 1 18.06 11.55 -16.96
N SER A 2 18.01 10.73 -15.91
CA SER A 2 17.23 9.49 -15.87
C SER A 2 15.70 9.64 -15.89
N HIS A 3 15.13 10.80 -15.55
CA HIS A 3 13.68 11.00 -15.54
C HIS A 3 13.02 10.88 -16.93
N LYS A 4 13.77 11.01 -18.03
CA LYS A 4 13.28 10.86 -19.40
C LYS A 4 13.41 9.42 -19.93
N LEU A 5 14.00 8.51 -19.15
CA LEU A 5 14.16 7.12 -19.56
C LEU A 5 12.80 6.46 -19.74
N LYS A 6 12.64 5.76 -20.86
CA LYS A 6 11.44 4.95 -21.13
C LYS A 6 11.65 3.46 -20.79
N VAL A 7 12.91 3.07 -20.63
CA VAL A 7 13.38 1.73 -20.29
C VAL A 7 14.47 1.88 -19.24
N GLY A 8 14.44 1.05 -18.21
CA GLY A 8 15.50 0.88 -17.24
C GLY A 8 15.70 -0.60 -16.96
N GLU A 9 16.92 -1.09 -17.10
CA GLU A 9 17.29 -2.48 -16.83
C GLU A 9 17.84 -2.64 -15.41
N LEU A 10 17.84 -3.86 -14.86
CA LEU A 10 18.46 -4.10 -13.56
C LEU A 10 19.98 -4.18 -13.73
N ASN A 11 20.70 -3.23 -13.12
CA ASN A 11 22.15 -3.14 -13.28
C ASN A 11 22.92 -4.20 -12.48
N GLU A 12 22.33 -4.72 -11.39
CA GLU A 12 22.96 -5.73 -10.52
C GLU A 12 21.89 -6.68 -9.97
N ALA A 13 22.12 -7.99 -10.09
CA ALA A 13 21.23 -9.02 -9.56
C ALA A 13 21.46 -9.32 -8.07
N TYR A 14 22.69 -9.08 -7.57
CA TYR A 14 23.08 -9.34 -6.20
C TYR A 14 23.37 -8.02 -5.49
N LEU A 15 22.59 -7.74 -4.43
CA LEU A 15 22.77 -6.58 -3.56
C LEU A 15 22.79 -7.05 -2.12
N THR A 16 23.77 -6.60 -1.36
CA THR A 16 23.82 -6.79 0.09
C THR A 16 22.84 -5.85 0.80
N GLU A 17 22.41 -6.21 2.00
CA GLU A 17 21.54 -5.34 2.81
C GLU A 17 22.21 -3.99 3.12
N GLU A 18 23.54 -3.98 3.28
CA GLU A 18 24.31 -2.74 3.49
C GLU A 18 24.26 -1.82 2.28
N GLU A 19 24.42 -2.35 1.06
CA GLU A 19 24.31 -1.56 -0.17
C GLU A 19 22.90 -0.98 -0.33
N ILE A 20 21.86 -1.78 -0.05
CA ILE A 20 20.48 -1.32 -0.13
C ILE A 20 20.23 -0.21 0.89
N TRP A 21 20.73 -0.35 2.13
CA TRP A 21 20.66 0.72 3.13
C TRP A 21 21.37 1.99 2.68
N ARG A 22 22.61 1.89 2.18
CA ARG A 22 23.37 3.04 1.66
C ARG A 22 22.61 3.76 0.55
N ILE A 23 21.96 3.03 -0.35
CA ILE A 23 21.12 3.60 -1.41
C ILE A 23 19.91 4.31 -0.78
N PHE A 24 19.18 3.69 0.14
CA PHE A 24 18.07 4.35 0.84
C PHE A 24 18.51 5.62 1.58
N THR A 25 19.67 5.62 2.23
CA THR A 25 20.24 6.81 2.88
C THR A 25 20.44 7.94 1.88
N VAL A 26 20.97 7.66 0.68
CA VAL A 26 21.13 8.68 -0.37
C VAL A 26 19.76 9.13 -0.91
N VAL A 27 18.89 8.17 -1.25
CA VAL A 27 17.56 8.41 -1.83
C VAL A 27 16.67 9.22 -0.89
N LEU A 28 16.74 9.00 0.42
CA LEU A 28 15.87 9.68 1.40
C LEU A 28 16.49 10.97 1.96
N SER A 29 17.81 11.13 1.94
CA SER A 29 18.50 12.35 2.43
C SER A 29 18.50 13.51 1.43
N SER A 30 19.05 14.66 1.83
CA SER A 30 19.28 15.82 0.96
C SER A 30 20.29 15.58 -0.17
N LYS A 31 21.03 14.46 -0.15
CA LYS A 31 22.02 14.11 -1.20
C LYS A 31 21.38 13.79 -2.54
N SER A 32 20.18 13.22 -2.55
CA SER A 32 19.40 13.09 -3.78
C SER A 32 18.64 14.40 -4.03
N VAL A 33 18.85 14.99 -5.22
CA VAL A 33 18.11 16.18 -5.65
C VAL A 33 16.63 15.83 -5.77
N LYS A 34 15.82 16.46 -4.90
CA LYS A 34 14.37 16.31 -4.87
C LYS A 34 13.72 17.65 -5.13
N SER A 35 13.08 17.77 -6.29
CA SER A 35 12.23 18.92 -6.60
C SER A 35 10.77 18.69 -6.23
N SER A 36 10.36 17.44 -5.98
CA SER A 36 9.00 17.02 -5.65
C SER A 36 8.94 15.77 -4.77
N THR A 37 7.79 15.55 -4.13
CA THR A 37 7.49 14.45 -3.21
C THR A 37 7.27 13.08 -3.89
N TYR A 38 7.24 13.02 -5.24
CA TYR A 38 6.87 11.79 -5.97
C TYR A 38 7.77 10.59 -5.70
N LYS A 39 9.04 10.80 -5.35
CA LYS A 39 9.97 9.70 -5.05
C LYS A 39 9.52 8.95 -3.79
N PHE A 40 9.11 9.70 -2.76
CA PHE A 40 8.56 9.13 -1.54
C PHE A 40 7.21 8.45 -1.80
N ALA A 41 6.35 9.05 -2.61
CA ALA A 41 5.07 8.46 -2.97
C ALA A 41 5.25 7.14 -3.75
N LEU A 42 6.24 7.05 -4.66
CA LEU A 42 6.57 5.81 -5.35
C LEU A 42 7.12 4.76 -4.38
N ILE A 43 8.02 5.12 -3.46
CA ILE A 43 8.51 4.20 -2.41
C ILE A 43 7.34 3.66 -1.57
N LYS A 44 6.41 4.53 -1.15
CA LYS A 44 5.19 4.10 -0.43
C LYS A 44 4.34 3.15 -1.27
N ALA A 45 4.16 3.43 -2.57
CA ALA A 45 3.44 2.54 -3.47
C ALA A 45 4.11 1.17 -3.61
N LEU A 46 5.45 1.11 -3.64
CA LEU A 46 6.19 -0.16 -3.63
C LEU A 46 5.97 -0.93 -2.32
N ILE A 47 6.05 -0.25 -1.18
CA ILE A 47 5.82 -0.85 0.14
C ILE A 47 4.41 -1.46 0.24
N GLU A 48 3.38 -0.72 -0.18
CA GLU A 48 1.97 -1.17 -0.13
C GLU A 48 1.73 -2.40 -1.02
N ASN A 49 2.57 -2.61 -2.04
CA ASN A 49 2.47 -3.72 -2.99
C ASN A 49 3.51 -4.84 -2.77
N LEU A 50 4.28 -4.85 -1.68
CA LEU A 50 5.29 -5.89 -1.43
C LEU A 50 4.72 -7.31 -1.46
N TYR A 51 3.52 -7.52 -0.91
CA TYR A 51 2.85 -8.83 -0.90
C TYR A 51 2.01 -9.07 -2.17
N GLN A 52 1.93 -8.09 -3.08
CA GLN A 52 1.16 -8.14 -4.32
C GLN A 52 2.01 -8.44 -5.56
N VAL A 53 3.31 -8.60 -5.43
CA VAL A 53 4.18 -9.03 -6.54
C VAL A 53 3.80 -10.43 -7.03
N ASN A 54 3.92 -10.71 -8.33
CA ASN A 54 3.82 -12.09 -8.81
C ASN A 54 5.09 -12.89 -8.48
N ASP A 55 5.15 -14.17 -8.87
CA ASP A 55 6.30 -15.05 -8.62
C ASP A 55 7.61 -14.60 -9.29
N ARG A 56 7.53 -13.62 -10.20
CA ARG A 56 8.67 -13.02 -10.90
C ARG A 56 9.06 -11.65 -10.34
N PHE A 57 8.50 -11.25 -9.20
CA PHE A 57 8.70 -9.93 -8.58
C PHE A 57 8.16 -8.76 -9.43
N GLU A 58 7.18 -9.02 -10.29
CA GLU A 58 6.59 -8.02 -11.18
C GLU A 58 5.35 -7.39 -10.55
N LEU A 59 5.13 -6.10 -10.87
CA LEU A 59 3.93 -5.33 -10.55
C LEU A 59 3.42 -4.68 -11.83
N THR A 60 2.11 -4.49 -11.92
CA THR A 60 1.53 -3.69 -13.01
C THR A 60 1.68 -2.20 -12.69
N TYR A 61 1.71 -1.38 -13.73
CA TYR A 61 1.70 0.08 -13.52
C TYR A 61 0.41 0.55 -12.86
N ASP A 62 -0.71 -0.15 -13.07
CA ASP A 62 -1.99 0.19 -12.43
C ASP A 62 -1.97 -0.07 -10.92
N GLN A 63 -1.33 -1.15 -10.45
CA GLN A 63 -1.12 -1.39 -9.02
C GLN A 63 -0.36 -0.22 -8.37
N LEU A 64 0.76 0.17 -9.00
CA LEU A 64 1.58 1.27 -8.49
C LEU A 64 0.86 2.61 -8.57
N ALA A 65 0.17 2.89 -9.68
CA ALA A 65 -0.58 4.12 -9.87
C ALA A 65 -1.76 4.25 -8.93
N TYR A 66 -2.44 3.15 -8.57
CA TYR A 66 -3.50 3.15 -7.58
C TYR A 66 -2.99 3.60 -6.21
N SER A 67 -1.96 2.92 -5.68
CA SER A 67 -1.35 3.28 -4.39
C SER A 67 -0.79 4.70 -4.40
N PHE A 68 -0.10 5.09 -5.48
CA PHE A 68 0.43 6.45 -5.65
C PHE A 68 -0.69 7.50 -5.65
N THR A 69 -1.80 7.23 -6.35
CA THR A 69 -2.98 8.11 -6.38
C THR A 69 -3.59 8.26 -4.99
N LYS A 70 -3.75 7.15 -4.25
CA LYS A 70 -4.26 7.15 -2.87
C LYS A 70 -3.39 7.98 -1.93
N VAL A 71 -2.07 7.88 -2.06
CA VAL A 71 -1.12 8.70 -1.30
C VAL A 71 -1.38 10.18 -1.53
N TYR A 72 -1.43 10.62 -2.79
CA TYR A 72 -1.66 12.03 -3.13
C TYR A 72 -3.08 12.50 -2.79
N TRP A 73 -4.09 11.67 -2.97
CA TRP A 73 -5.47 11.97 -2.61
C TRP A 73 -5.57 12.37 -1.14
N ASN A 74 -4.98 11.58 -0.25
CA ASN A 74 -4.98 11.88 1.18
C ASN A 74 -4.21 13.18 1.51
N LEU A 75 -3.07 13.43 0.87
CA LEU A 75 -2.35 14.69 1.06
C LEU A 75 -3.15 15.91 0.61
N ILE A 76 -3.76 15.84 -0.58
CA ILE A 76 -4.37 16.98 -1.27
C ILE A 76 -5.80 17.25 -0.81
N VAL A 77 -6.64 16.21 -0.76
CA VAL A 77 -8.07 16.34 -0.48
C VAL A 77 -8.28 16.45 1.04
N LYS A 78 -7.69 15.53 1.80
CA LYS A 78 -7.89 15.43 3.26
C LYS A 78 -7.07 16.39 4.08
N HIS A 79 -5.84 16.63 3.68
CA HIS A 79 -4.91 17.45 4.46
C HIS A 79 -4.63 18.82 3.85
N ASN A 80 -5.18 19.11 2.66
CA ASN A 80 -5.00 20.34 1.92
C ASN A 80 -3.52 20.72 1.67
N LEU A 81 -2.66 19.72 1.51
CA LEU A 81 -1.23 19.88 1.24
C LEU A 81 -1.02 19.92 -0.27
N VAL A 82 -1.26 21.08 -0.88
CA VAL A 82 -1.35 21.22 -2.34
C VAL A 82 0.00 21.55 -3.01
N LYS A 83 0.99 22.08 -2.28
CA LYS A 83 2.32 22.35 -2.84
C LYS A 83 3.18 21.08 -2.75
N GLN A 84 3.33 20.37 -3.86
CA GLN A 84 4.02 19.06 -3.92
C GLN A 84 5.35 19.07 -4.69
N ASN A 85 5.76 20.24 -5.16
CA ASN A 85 7.04 20.49 -5.81
C ASN A 85 7.43 21.97 -5.72
N ARG A 86 8.71 22.26 -5.95
CA ARG A 86 9.19 23.64 -6.02
C ARG A 86 8.70 24.31 -7.31
N GLY A 87 8.11 25.49 -7.22
CA GLY A 87 7.63 26.27 -8.37
C GLY A 87 6.21 25.93 -8.80
N LYS A 88 6.02 25.58 -10.08
CA LYS A 88 4.69 25.28 -10.66
C LYS A 88 4.04 24.06 -10.00
N ASN A 89 2.73 24.04 -9.81
CA ASN A 89 2.04 22.89 -9.22
C ASN A 89 2.29 21.57 -10.00
N ALA A 90 2.54 20.49 -9.25
CA ALA A 90 2.70 19.16 -9.81
C ALA A 90 1.42 18.70 -10.53
N ARG A 91 1.57 18.02 -11.66
CA ARG A 91 0.42 17.54 -12.47
C ARG A 91 -0.57 16.70 -11.66
N VAL A 92 -0.08 15.86 -10.74
CA VAL A 92 -0.92 15.06 -9.83
C VAL A 92 -1.84 15.92 -8.96
N VAL A 93 -1.39 17.10 -8.54
CA VAL A 93 -2.18 18.05 -7.75
C VAL A 93 -3.31 18.61 -8.60
N THR A 94 -2.99 19.06 -9.82
CA THR A 94 -3.98 19.58 -10.77
C THR A 94 -5.05 18.54 -11.08
N VAL A 95 -4.65 17.32 -11.47
CA VAL A 95 -5.58 16.22 -11.78
C VAL A 95 -6.55 15.94 -10.62
N ILE A 96 -6.04 15.85 -9.39
CA ILE A 96 -6.86 15.56 -8.21
C ILE A 96 -7.77 16.73 -7.85
N LYS A 97 -7.28 17.98 -7.87
CA LYS A 97 -8.09 19.16 -7.55
C LYS A 97 -9.18 19.41 -8.58
N ASP A 98 -8.88 19.24 -9.87
CA ASP A 98 -9.86 19.38 -10.95
C ASP A 98 -10.99 18.34 -10.78
N ALA A 99 -10.64 17.09 -10.47
CA ALA A 99 -11.63 16.05 -10.19
C ALA A 99 -12.43 16.35 -8.90
N GLN A 100 -11.76 16.80 -7.83
CA GLN A 100 -12.42 17.17 -6.58
C GLN A 100 -13.47 18.28 -6.82
N GLN A 101 -13.09 19.34 -7.54
CA GLN A 101 -13.97 20.47 -7.84
C GLN A 101 -15.11 20.06 -8.78
N LYS A 102 -14.79 19.39 -9.89
CA LYS A 102 -15.77 18.98 -10.91
C LYS A 102 -16.87 18.09 -10.34
N HIS A 103 -16.51 17.20 -9.41
CA HIS A 103 -17.44 16.24 -8.80
C HIS A 103 -17.92 16.67 -7.42
N GLN A 104 -17.59 17.89 -6.96
CA GLN A 104 -17.99 18.44 -5.65
C GLN A 104 -17.68 17.51 -4.47
N ILE A 105 -16.48 16.91 -4.49
CA ILE A 105 -16.10 15.88 -3.52
C ILE A 105 -15.67 16.53 -2.19
N PRO A 106 -16.26 16.13 -1.05
CA PRO A 106 -15.89 16.66 0.27
C PRO A 106 -14.42 16.41 0.62
N SER A 107 -13.84 17.32 1.40
CA SER A 107 -12.42 17.24 1.79
C SER A 107 -12.09 16.05 2.68
N ASP A 108 -13.05 15.44 3.37
CA ASP A 108 -12.83 14.24 4.20
C ASP A 108 -13.05 12.92 3.45
N PHE A 109 -13.42 12.99 2.16
CA PHE A 109 -13.76 11.82 1.37
C PHE A 109 -12.53 10.98 1.01
N SER A 110 -12.62 9.66 1.22
CA SER A 110 -11.53 8.72 0.92
C SER A 110 -11.54 8.32 -0.54
N PHE A 111 -10.36 8.14 -1.13
CA PHE A 111 -10.20 7.67 -2.51
C PHE A 111 -10.95 6.37 -2.78
N ASP A 112 -10.91 5.42 -1.84
CA ASP A 112 -11.55 4.10 -1.97
C ASP A 112 -13.09 4.17 -1.98
N LYS A 113 -13.68 5.32 -1.59
CA LYS A 113 -15.14 5.54 -1.62
C LYS A 113 -15.63 6.19 -2.92
N LEU A 114 -14.72 6.62 -3.80
CA LEU A 114 -15.10 7.17 -5.09
C LEU A 114 -15.77 6.09 -5.94
N ASN A 115 -16.63 6.51 -6.88
CA ASN A 115 -17.16 5.56 -7.85
C ASN A 115 -16.03 4.96 -8.70
N GLY A 116 -16.18 3.69 -9.10
CA GLY A 116 -15.11 2.95 -9.79
C GLY A 116 -14.66 3.58 -11.11
N GLN A 117 -15.58 4.20 -11.87
CA GLN A 117 -15.23 4.88 -13.13
C GLN A 117 -14.30 6.08 -12.89
N LEU A 118 -14.57 6.88 -11.86
CA LEU A 118 -13.73 8.01 -11.48
C LEU A 118 -12.37 7.55 -10.95
N GLN A 119 -12.33 6.46 -10.16
CA GLN A 119 -11.06 5.87 -9.71
C GLN A 119 -10.20 5.43 -10.90
N ILE A 120 -10.76 4.66 -11.83
CA ILE A 120 -10.07 4.19 -13.03
C ILE A 120 -9.52 5.36 -13.85
N LYS A 121 -10.35 6.40 -14.03
CA LYS A 121 -9.94 7.61 -14.76
C LYS A 121 -8.76 8.31 -14.08
N LEU A 122 -8.85 8.56 -12.77
CA LEU A 122 -7.79 9.22 -12.00
C LEU A 122 -6.49 8.43 -12.03
N VAL A 123 -6.57 7.11 -11.82
CA VAL A 123 -5.42 6.20 -11.87
C VAL A 123 -4.75 6.24 -13.25
N SER A 124 -5.53 6.23 -14.34
CA SER A 124 -4.99 6.30 -15.70
C SER A 124 -4.26 7.62 -16.00
N GLU A 125 -4.82 8.75 -15.59
CA GLU A 125 -4.19 10.07 -15.76
C GLU A 125 -2.90 10.20 -14.91
N ILE A 126 -2.91 9.67 -13.69
CA ILE A 126 -1.75 9.69 -12.80
C ILE A 126 -0.68 8.70 -13.28
N LYS A 127 -1.05 7.51 -13.77
CA LYS A 127 -0.14 6.56 -14.43
C LYS A 127 0.63 7.23 -15.57
N THR A 128 -0.07 8.02 -16.39
CA THR A 128 0.57 8.81 -17.46
C THR A 128 1.59 9.80 -16.90
N THR A 129 1.28 10.48 -15.80
CA THR A 129 2.23 11.36 -15.10
C THR A 129 3.43 10.58 -14.59
N MET A 130 3.21 9.40 -14.00
CA MET A 130 4.29 8.55 -13.45
C MET A 130 5.29 8.11 -14.52
N LYS A 131 4.81 7.77 -15.73
CA LYS A 131 5.65 7.47 -16.90
C LYS A 131 6.54 8.64 -17.33
N GLN A 132 6.11 9.88 -17.12
CA GLN A 132 6.86 11.03 -17.62
C GLN A 132 8.05 11.43 -16.74
N ASN A 133 7.91 11.30 -15.42
CA ASN A 133 8.90 11.88 -14.51
C ASN A 133 9.09 11.16 -13.16
N VAL A 134 8.39 10.05 -12.91
CA VAL A 134 8.47 9.35 -11.61
C VAL A 134 9.38 8.12 -11.70
N PHE A 135 9.07 7.17 -12.60
CA PHE A 135 9.81 5.91 -12.70
C PHE A 135 11.29 6.11 -13.04
N GLY A 136 11.61 6.89 -14.09
CA GLY A 136 13.01 7.13 -14.44
C GLY A 136 13.79 7.92 -13.38
N ALA A 137 13.11 8.75 -12.58
CA ALA A 137 13.75 9.60 -11.59
C ALA A 137 14.22 8.81 -10.36
N LEU A 138 13.36 7.96 -9.76
CA LEU A 138 13.79 7.10 -8.65
C LEU A 138 14.76 6.00 -9.13
N TYR A 139 14.57 5.50 -10.36
CA TYR A 139 15.49 4.54 -10.97
C TYR A 139 16.92 5.11 -11.04
N GLY A 140 17.06 6.35 -11.52
CA GLY A 140 18.36 7.02 -11.56
C GLY A 140 19.00 7.21 -10.18
N ASP A 141 18.22 7.62 -9.18
CA ASP A 141 18.72 7.82 -7.82
C ASP A 141 19.16 6.52 -7.13
N THR A 142 18.58 5.39 -7.53
CA THR A 142 18.95 4.06 -7.03
C THR A 142 20.06 3.42 -7.87
N GLY A 143 20.61 4.13 -8.86
CA GLY A 143 21.61 3.60 -9.78
C GLY A 143 21.11 2.41 -10.61
N GLY A 144 19.79 2.30 -10.82
CA GLY A 144 19.16 1.18 -11.53
C GLY A 144 19.19 -0.15 -10.77
N LYS A 145 19.42 -0.12 -9.46
CA LYS A 145 19.57 -1.33 -8.63
C LYS A 145 18.26 -1.84 -8.06
N PHE A 146 17.27 -0.97 -7.84
CA PHE A 146 16.04 -1.33 -7.12
C PHE A 146 14.97 -2.01 -7.99
N TYR A 147 14.85 -1.62 -9.25
CA TYR A 147 13.85 -2.15 -10.16
C TYR A 147 14.23 -1.93 -11.62
N ALA A 148 13.62 -2.71 -12.51
CA ALA A 148 13.55 -2.45 -13.94
C ALA A 148 12.15 -1.98 -14.34
N PHE A 149 12.06 -1.24 -15.44
CA PHE A 149 10.77 -0.82 -16.01
C PHE A 149 10.83 -0.61 -17.52
N GLU A 150 9.70 -0.78 -18.21
CA GLU A 150 9.53 -0.42 -19.63
C GLU A 150 8.15 0.18 -19.88
N HIS A 151 8.09 1.39 -20.43
CA HIS A 151 6.81 2.12 -20.59
C HIS A 151 5.90 1.59 -21.70
N LYS A 152 6.47 0.92 -22.71
CA LYS A 152 5.73 0.42 -23.87
C LYS A 152 4.86 -0.79 -23.48
N SER A 153 5.43 -1.73 -22.75
CA SER A 153 4.75 -2.92 -22.23
C SER A 153 4.10 -2.70 -20.85
N GLU A 154 4.31 -1.54 -20.22
CA GLU A 154 3.95 -1.27 -18.82
C GLU A 154 4.56 -2.27 -17.83
N TYR A 155 5.76 -2.75 -18.15
CA TYR A 155 6.53 -3.68 -17.33
C TYR A 155 7.19 -2.96 -16.15
N PHE A 156 7.07 -3.54 -14.96
CA PHE A 156 7.81 -3.16 -13.75
C PHE A 156 8.25 -4.43 -13.00
N LYS A 157 9.53 -4.51 -12.63
CA LYS A 157 10.07 -5.64 -11.86
C LYS A 157 10.97 -5.16 -10.74
N LEU A 158 10.64 -5.53 -9.51
CA LEU A 158 11.50 -5.30 -8.35
C LEU A 158 12.71 -6.24 -8.39
N ASN A 159 13.85 -5.73 -7.93
CA ASN A 159 14.99 -6.58 -7.60
C ASN A 159 14.61 -7.51 -6.42
N PRO A 160 14.76 -8.84 -6.55
CA PRO A 160 14.43 -9.77 -5.47
C PRO A 160 15.14 -9.48 -4.14
N ALA A 161 16.40 -9.05 -4.17
CA ALA A 161 17.16 -8.69 -2.97
C ALA A 161 16.54 -7.46 -2.28
N VAL A 162 16.11 -6.47 -3.07
CA VAL A 162 15.45 -5.25 -2.55
C VAL A 162 14.06 -5.57 -2.03
N HIS A 163 13.31 -6.44 -2.70
CA HIS A 163 12.00 -6.90 -2.22
C HIS A 163 12.12 -7.59 -0.85
N ASN A 164 13.03 -8.55 -0.71
CA ASN A 164 13.28 -9.24 0.55
C ASN A 164 13.75 -8.28 1.65
N PHE A 165 14.65 -7.36 1.32
CA PHE A 165 15.10 -6.31 2.23
C PHE A 165 13.93 -5.46 2.72
N MET A 166 13.06 -5.00 1.81
CA MET A 166 11.90 -4.17 2.15
C MET A 166 10.87 -4.92 2.99
N LEU A 167 10.71 -6.24 2.82
CA LEU A 167 9.90 -7.07 3.72
C LEU A 167 10.51 -7.14 5.14
N LYS A 168 11.82 -7.39 5.22
CA LYS A 168 12.56 -7.51 6.49
C LYS A 168 12.52 -6.22 7.32
N TYR A 169 12.65 -5.07 6.65
CA TYR A 169 12.74 -3.76 7.28
C TYR A 169 11.51 -2.87 7.04
N GLN A 170 10.38 -3.45 6.66
CA GLN A 170 9.18 -2.74 6.20
C GLN A 170 8.81 -1.55 7.10
N ARG A 171 8.69 -1.78 8.41
CA ARG A 171 8.31 -0.74 9.38
C ARG A 171 9.32 0.40 9.44
N LEU A 172 10.61 0.09 9.41
CA LEU A 172 11.68 1.10 9.41
C LEU A 172 11.66 1.91 8.11
N VAL A 173 11.55 1.24 6.95
CA VAL A 173 11.51 1.91 5.64
C VAL A 173 10.27 2.79 5.52
N VAL A 174 9.10 2.35 6.02
CA VAL A 174 7.89 3.18 6.13
C VAL A 174 8.14 4.42 6.97
N ASN A 175 8.69 4.25 8.18
CA ASN A 175 8.92 5.38 9.10
C ASN A 175 9.89 6.40 8.52
N LEU A 176 11.00 5.94 7.95
CA LEU A 176 11.98 6.81 7.30
C LEU A 176 11.37 7.53 6.09
N THR A 177 10.62 6.81 5.25
CA THR A 177 9.95 7.40 4.08
C THR A 177 8.94 8.47 4.51
N ASN A 178 8.13 8.19 5.54
CA ASN A 178 7.17 9.13 6.09
C ASN A 178 7.85 10.37 6.66
N TYR A 179 8.90 10.19 7.46
CA TYR A 179 9.65 11.29 8.06
C TYR A 179 10.22 12.22 6.98
N HIS A 180 10.95 11.67 6.01
CA HIS A 180 11.57 12.49 4.96
C HIS A 180 10.54 13.12 4.02
N MET A 181 9.42 12.44 3.77
CA MET A 181 8.30 13.02 3.05
C MET A 181 7.67 14.19 3.81
N ALA A 182 7.48 14.07 5.13
CA ALA A 182 6.96 15.13 5.98
C ALA A 182 7.87 16.36 5.99
N VAL A 183 9.19 16.17 6.16
CA VAL A 183 10.20 17.24 6.07
C VAL A 183 10.11 17.98 4.73
N MET A 184 9.97 17.25 3.62
CA MET A 184 9.84 17.88 2.31
C MET A 184 8.52 18.65 2.18
N ILE A 185 7.40 18.08 2.62
CA ILE A 185 6.08 18.73 2.58
C ILE A 185 6.10 20.02 3.39
N GLU A 186 6.71 20.00 4.58
CA GLU A 186 6.90 21.18 5.43
C GLU A 186 7.66 22.27 4.68
N SER A 187 8.76 21.92 4.00
CA SER A 187 9.52 22.90 3.20
C SER A 187 8.76 23.48 2.00
N LEU A 188 7.68 22.83 1.58
CA LEU A 188 6.89 23.22 0.41
C LEU A 188 5.59 23.94 0.78
N ASN A 189 5.05 23.74 1.98
CA ASN A 189 3.73 24.22 2.39
C ASN A 189 3.84 25.07 3.66
N GLU A 190 3.01 26.09 3.77
CA GLU A 190 2.87 26.85 5.03
C GLU A 190 2.07 25.99 6.02
N VAL A 191 2.79 25.36 6.96
CA VAL A 191 2.21 24.47 7.96
C VAL A 191 2.74 24.83 9.36
N PRO A 192 1.99 24.56 10.44
CA PRO A 192 2.38 24.98 11.78
C PRO A 192 3.66 24.33 12.33
N SER A 193 3.88 23.03 12.08
CA SER A 193 5.09 22.30 12.48
C SER A 193 5.17 20.90 11.85
N ILE A 194 6.36 20.30 11.86
CA ILE A 194 6.58 18.90 11.47
C ILE A 194 5.79 17.89 12.32
N ASN A 195 5.62 18.14 13.61
CA ASN A 195 4.84 17.27 14.50
C ASN A 195 3.35 17.24 14.10
N TYR A 196 2.84 18.35 13.57
CA TYR A 196 1.50 18.42 12.98
C TYR A 196 1.40 17.63 11.66
N LEU A 197 2.50 17.44 10.94
CA LEU A 197 2.54 16.67 9.69
C LEU A 197 2.77 15.18 9.88
N LEU A 198 3.57 14.75 10.87
CA LEU A 198 3.89 13.33 11.03
C LEU A 198 2.64 12.48 11.21
N GLY A 199 1.73 12.88 12.09
CA GLY A 199 0.43 12.20 12.24
C GLY A 199 -0.43 12.21 10.97
N LYS A 200 -0.26 13.21 10.09
CA LYS A 200 -0.96 13.28 8.79
C LYS A 200 -0.33 12.37 7.73
N VAL A 201 1.00 12.35 7.67
CA VAL A 201 1.78 11.54 6.73
C VAL A 201 1.69 10.05 7.08
N GLU A 202 1.69 9.72 8.37
CA GLU A 202 1.36 8.38 8.86
C GLU A 202 -0.09 8.03 8.52
N SER A 203 -1.03 8.99 8.66
CA SER A 203 -2.43 8.79 8.30
C SER A 203 -2.72 8.75 6.78
N ILE A 204 -1.71 8.89 5.92
CA ILE A 204 -1.85 8.66 4.47
C ILE A 204 -2.21 7.20 4.21
N ALA A 205 -1.67 6.28 5.01
CA ALA A 205 -2.35 5.02 5.22
C ALA A 205 -3.46 5.34 6.22
N LYS A 206 -4.70 5.58 5.80
CA LYS A 206 -5.86 5.49 6.70
C LYS A 206 -6.78 4.39 6.19
N ARG A 207 -7.22 3.53 7.11
CA ARG A 207 -8.06 2.37 6.84
C ARG A 207 -9.30 2.82 6.06
N SER A 208 -9.54 2.19 4.92
CA SER A 208 -10.77 2.42 4.16
C SER A 208 -11.94 1.73 4.87
N SER A 209 -13.17 2.00 4.44
CA SER A 209 -14.32 1.26 4.98
C SER A 209 -14.26 -0.18 4.48
N LEU A 210 -14.21 -1.16 5.39
CA LEU A 210 -14.22 -2.58 5.03
C LEU A 210 -15.59 -3.14 4.63
N ARG A 211 -16.66 -2.33 4.67
CA ARG A 211 -18.02 -2.75 4.28
C ARG A 211 -18.12 -3.45 2.91
N PRO A 212 -17.39 -3.04 1.84
CA PRO A 212 -17.42 -3.77 0.58
C PRO A 212 -16.93 -5.21 0.72
N PHE A 213 -15.96 -5.46 1.59
CA PHE A 213 -15.44 -6.79 1.88
C PHE A 213 -16.38 -7.58 2.79
N GLU A 214 -17.12 -6.92 3.68
CA GLU A 214 -18.12 -7.58 4.55
C GLU A 214 -19.14 -8.35 3.71
N LYS A 215 -19.70 -7.71 2.68
CA LYS A 215 -20.66 -8.36 1.78
C LYS A 215 -20.03 -9.52 1.01
N ILE A 216 -18.78 -9.37 0.55
CA ILE A 216 -18.05 -10.44 -0.14
C ILE A 216 -17.87 -11.62 0.82
N LEU A 217 -17.37 -11.38 2.04
CA LEU A 217 -17.09 -12.43 3.00
C LEU A 217 -18.35 -13.17 3.45
N LEU A 218 -19.46 -12.46 3.70
CA LEU A 218 -20.74 -13.08 4.06
C LEU A 218 -21.33 -13.94 2.93
N ASN A 219 -21.07 -13.59 1.67
CA ASN A 219 -21.54 -14.37 0.53
C ASN A 219 -20.74 -15.67 0.30
N HIS A 220 -19.48 -15.74 0.75
CA HIS A 220 -18.58 -16.87 0.45
C HIS A 220 -18.29 -17.76 1.66
N PHE A 221 -18.56 -17.28 2.87
CA PHE A 221 -18.24 -18.01 4.09
C PHE A 221 -19.46 -18.11 5.01
N GLU A 222 -19.45 -19.13 5.87
CA GLU A 222 -20.46 -19.27 6.90
C GLU A 222 -20.53 -18.03 7.78
N HIS A 223 -21.72 -17.72 8.28
CA HIS A 223 -21.96 -16.60 9.18
C HIS A 223 -21.51 -16.96 10.61
N THR A 224 -20.25 -17.34 10.77
CA THR A 224 -19.61 -17.73 12.03
C THR A 224 -18.35 -16.91 12.25
N CYS A 225 -18.03 -16.62 13.52
CA CYS A 225 -16.82 -15.89 13.86
C CYS A 225 -15.61 -16.76 13.55
N PHE A 226 -14.70 -16.28 12.70
CA PHE A 226 -13.47 -16.98 12.31
C PHE A 226 -12.63 -17.45 13.51
N TYR A 227 -12.67 -16.71 14.62
CA TYR A 227 -11.84 -17.00 15.79
C TYR A 227 -12.49 -17.95 16.80
N CYS A 228 -13.78 -17.79 17.08
CA CYS A 228 -14.46 -18.53 18.15
C CYS A 228 -15.52 -19.52 17.67
N GLY A 229 -15.79 -19.58 16.36
CA GLY A 229 -16.80 -20.45 15.76
C GLY A 229 -18.26 -20.09 16.08
N LYS A 230 -18.51 -19.13 16.98
CA LYS A 230 -19.89 -18.75 17.35
C LYS A 230 -20.61 -18.09 16.18
N PRO A 231 -21.93 -18.32 16.01
CA PRO A 231 -22.73 -17.64 15.00
C PRO A 231 -22.63 -16.12 15.12
N LEU A 232 -22.51 -15.47 13.96
CA LEU A 232 -22.49 -14.03 13.84
C LEU A 232 -23.93 -13.49 13.78
N SER A 233 -24.17 -12.42 14.54
CA SER A 233 -25.49 -11.79 14.55
C SER A 233 -25.63 -10.86 13.35
N SER A 234 -26.83 -10.88 12.74
CA SER A 234 -27.25 -9.89 11.74
C SER A 234 -27.47 -8.49 12.35
N ALA A 235 -27.45 -8.37 13.67
CA ALA A 235 -27.58 -7.09 14.35
C ALA A 235 -26.39 -6.16 14.04
N LYS A 236 -26.72 -4.91 13.70
CA LYS A 236 -25.74 -3.89 13.33
C LYS A 236 -24.68 -3.72 14.43
N GLY A 237 -23.41 -3.79 14.04
CA GLY A 237 -22.27 -3.58 14.94
C GLY A 237 -21.88 -4.80 15.80
N LYS A 238 -22.41 -5.99 15.50
CA LYS A 238 -21.98 -7.25 16.14
C LYS A 238 -21.03 -8.09 15.29
N THR A 239 -21.12 -7.93 13.98
CA THR A 239 -20.25 -8.56 12.98
C THR A 239 -19.26 -7.53 12.46
N HIS A 240 -17.98 -7.92 12.40
CA HIS A 240 -16.89 -7.06 11.97
C HIS A 240 -16.03 -7.78 10.93
N VAL A 241 -15.52 -7.02 9.97
CA VAL A 241 -14.40 -7.45 9.14
C VAL A 241 -13.11 -7.11 9.86
N ASP A 242 -12.37 -8.13 10.27
CA ASP A 242 -11.07 -7.99 10.92
C ASP A 242 -9.94 -8.30 9.93
N HIS A 243 -8.81 -7.64 10.12
CA HIS A 243 -7.57 -8.00 9.46
C HIS A 243 -6.89 -9.09 10.28
N PHE A 244 -6.70 -10.27 9.70
CA PHE A 244 -6.01 -11.37 10.35
C PHE A 244 -4.63 -10.94 10.84
N ILE A 245 -3.80 -10.37 9.95
CA ILE A 245 -2.57 -9.66 10.31
C ILE A 245 -2.86 -8.16 10.39
N PRO A 246 -2.52 -7.48 11.51
CA PRO A 246 -2.91 -6.11 11.79
C PRO A 246 -2.70 -5.12 10.65
N TRP A 247 -3.73 -4.32 10.40
CA TRP A 247 -3.69 -3.28 9.37
C TRP A 247 -2.57 -2.24 9.59
N SER A 248 -2.23 -1.96 10.86
CA SER A 248 -1.10 -1.09 11.23
C SER A 248 0.24 -1.57 10.67
N PHE A 249 0.38 -2.87 10.37
CA PHE A 249 1.52 -3.43 9.65
C PHE A 249 1.30 -3.48 8.14
N VAL A 250 0.21 -4.10 7.67
CA VAL A 250 0.02 -4.38 6.24
C VAL A 250 -0.27 -3.14 5.39
N GLN A 251 -0.89 -2.12 5.99
CA GLN A 251 -1.32 -0.88 5.36
C GLN A 251 -2.15 -1.03 4.07
N SER A 252 -2.73 -2.21 3.82
CA SER A 252 -3.52 -2.54 2.64
C SER A 252 -4.68 -3.47 3.00
N ASP A 253 -5.82 -3.27 2.33
CA ASP A 253 -7.06 -4.03 2.56
C ASP A 253 -7.13 -5.22 1.57
N GLN A 254 -6.34 -6.26 1.81
CA GLN A 254 -6.26 -7.44 0.94
C GLN A 254 -7.26 -8.51 1.36
N LEU A 255 -8.13 -8.98 0.45
CA LEU A 255 -9.21 -9.93 0.78
C LEU A 255 -8.71 -11.20 1.50
N TRP A 256 -7.57 -11.74 1.07
CA TRP A 256 -6.94 -12.92 1.67
C TRP A 256 -6.41 -12.69 3.10
N ASN A 257 -6.33 -11.44 3.57
CA ASN A 257 -6.00 -11.08 4.96
C ASN A 257 -7.23 -10.63 5.77
N LEU A 258 -8.45 -10.72 5.22
CA LEU A 258 -9.69 -10.29 5.89
C LEU A 258 -10.54 -11.48 6.33
N VAL A 259 -11.09 -11.42 7.55
CA VAL A 259 -11.97 -12.43 8.13
C VAL A 259 -13.22 -11.81 8.76
N LEU A 260 -14.29 -12.59 8.87
CA LEU A 260 -15.44 -12.22 9.70
C LEU A 260 -15.16 -12.54 11.17
N SER A 261 -15.49 -11.61 12.06
CA SER A 261 -15.25 -11.76 13.50
C SER A 261 -16.38 -11.14 14.33
N CYS A 262 -16.58 -11.68 15.52
CA CYS A 262 -17.46 -11.05 16.51
C CYS A 262 -16.73 -9.92 17.23
N GLN A 263 -17.50 -8.98 17.77
CA GLN A 263 -16.98 -7.81 18.50
C GLN A 263 -15.99 -8.19 19.62
N VAL A 264 -16.27 -9.26 20.37
CA VAL A 264 -15.42 -9.70 21.51
C VAL A 264 -14.04 -10.15 21.03
N CYS A 265 -13.98 -11.03 20.03
CA CYS A 265 -12.71 -11.51 19.48
C CYS A 265 -11.92 -10.39 18.82
N ASN A 266 -12.58 -9.58 17.98
CA ASN A 266 -11.94 -8.44 17.30
C ASN A 266 -11.31 -7.46 18.30
N ASN A 267 -12.04 -7.09 19.35
CA ASN A 267 -11.55 -6.14 20.36
C ASN A 267 -10.42 -6.75 21.23
N SER A 268 -10.51 -8.04 21.57
CA SER A 268 -9.48 -8.74 22.37
C SER A 268 -8.17 -8.91 21.59
N LYS A 269 -8.28 -9.22 20.30
CA LYS A 269 -7.15 -9.36 19.39
C LYS A 269 -6.47 -8.01 19.13
N SER A 270 -7.23 -6.96 18.84
CA SER A 270 -6.67 -5.63 18.53
C SER A 270 -5.60 -5.71 17.42
N ASP A 271 -4.38 -5.27 17.71
CA ASP A 271 -3.19 -5.24 16.89
C ASP A 271 -2.22 -6.40 17.18
N LYS A 272 -2.67 -7.42 17.90
CA LYS A 272 -1.91 -8.65 18.17
C LYS A 272 -2.05 -9.66 17.04
N LEU A 273 -1.06 -10.54 16.88
CA LEU A 273 -1.12 -11.64 15.91
C LEU A 273 -1.89 -12.84 16.48
N PRO A 274 -2.83 -13.44 15.73
CA PRO A 274 -3.47 -14.68 16.17
C PRO A 274 -2.47 -15.84 16.27
N LYS A 275 -2.66 -16.76 17.22
CA LYS A 275 -1.89 -18.03 17.29
C LYS A 275 -1.84 -18.75 15.93
N LYS A 276 -0.74 -19.50 15.71
CA LYS A 276 -0.42 -20.16 14.43
C LYS A 276 -1.51 -21.09 13.88
N TYR A 277 -2.30 -21.76 14.72
CA TYR A 277 -3.41 -22.58 14.22
C TYR A 277 -4.48 -21.75 13.47
N TYR A 278 -4.66 -20.46 13.82
CA TYR A 278 -5.51 -19.58 13.02
C TYR A 278 -4.90 -19.23 11.66
N LEU A 279 -3.56 -19.23 11.54
CA LEU A 279 -2.87 -19.07 10.25
C LEU A 279 -3.17 -20.26 9.34
N GLU A 280 -3.16 -21.48 9.88
CA GLU A 280 -3.52 -22.69 9.14
C GLU A 280 -4.99 -22.63 8.68
N ASN A 281 -5.89 -22.17 9.54
CA ASN A 281 -7.31 -22.00 9.20
C ASN A 281 -7.52 -20.98 8.05
N ILE A 282 -6.85 -19.82 8.09
CA ILE A 282 -7.02 -18.81 7.03
C ILE A 282 -6.40 -19.25 5.70
N ILE A 283 -5.29 -20.00 5.74
CA ILE A 283 -4.69 -20.61 4.55
C ILE A 283 -5.68 -21.58 3.91
N SER A 284 -6.21 -22.54 4.69
CA SER A 284 -7.19 -23.51 4.18
C SER A 284 -8.42 -22.81 3.59
N ARG A 285 -8.95 -21.81 4.29
CA ARG A 285 -10.08 -20.99 3.82
C ARG A 285 -9.80 -20.26 2.51
N ASN A 286 -8.63 -19.63 2.38
CA ASN A 286 -8.25 -18.92 1.16
C ASN A 286 -7.98 -19.87 0.00
N HIS A 287 -7.39 -21.04 0.27
CA HIS A 287 -7.17 -22.08 -0.73
C HIS A 287 -8.50 -22.54 -1.35
N VAL A 288 -9.51 -22.81 -0.51
CA VAL A 288 -10.88 -23.14 -0.95
C VAL A 288 -11.49 -22.00 -1.78
N LEU A 289 -11.29 -20.74 -1.36
CA LEU A 289 -11.76 -19.59 -2.13
C LEU A 289 -11.14 -19.56 -3.53
N VAL A 290 -9.82 -19.70 -3.65
CA VAL A 290 -9.13 -19.67 -4.96
C VAL A 290 -9.60 -20.80 -5.88
N LEU A 291 -9.80 -22.01 -5.35
CA LEU A 291 -10.19 -23.17 -6.16
C LEU A 291 -11.62 -23.11 -6.68
N ASN A 292 -12.54 -22.55 -5.90
CA ASN A 292 -13.98 -22.64 -6.16
C ASN A 292 -14.59 -21.34 -6.68
N GLU A 293 -13.84 -20.24 -6.67
CA GLU A 293 -14.37 -18.94 -7.04
C GLU A 293 -14.69 -18.84 -8.54
N LYS A 294 -15.88 -18.31 -8.84
CA LYS A 294 -16.34 -18.01 -10.20
C LYS A 294 -16.69 -16.53 -10.37
N ASP A 295 -16.77 -15.76 -9.29
CA ASP A 295 -16.93 -14.32 -9.30
C ASP A 295 -15.62 -13.66 -9.76
N GLU A 296 -15.68 -12.97 -10.90
CA GLU A 296 -14.55 -12.25 -11.49
C GLU A 296 -13.97 -11.20 -10.53
N LYS A 297 -14.81 -10.57 -9.71
CA LYS A 297 -14.38 -9.56 -8.75
C LYS A 297 -13.55 -10.18 -7.63
N VAL A 298 -13.97 -11.33 -7.10
CA VAL A 298 -13.20 -12.03 -6.06
C VAL A 298 -11.93 -12.61 -6.64
N SER A 299 -12.00 -13.20 -7.83
CA SER A 299 -10.84 -13.67 -8.58
C SER A 299 -9.81 -12.55 -8.78
N SER A 300 -10.26 -11.35 -9.16
CA SER A 300 -9.40 -10.16 -9.30
C SER A 300 -8.70 -9.79 -7.97
N LEU A 301 -9.42 -9.80 -6.85
CA LEU A 301 -8.88 -9.53 -5.52
C LEU A 301 -7.91 -10.61 -5.00
N MET A 302 -7.93 -11.79 -5.63
CA MET A 302 -7.09 -12.94 -5.28
C MET A 302 -6.00 -13.23 -6.34
N THR A 303 -5.90 -12.45 -7.43
CA THR A 303 -5.06 -12.72 -8.62
C THR A 303 -3.62 -13.15 -8.31
N ASN A 304 -2.97 -12.50 -7.35
CA ASN A 304 -1.58 -12.80 -6.99
C ASN A 304 -1.47 -13.58 -5.68
N TYR A 305 -2.57 -14.02 -5.07
CA TYR A 305 -2.51 -14.72 -3.79
C TYR A 305 -1.86 -16.11 -3.93
N THR A 306 -1.04 -16.47 -2.95
CA THR A 306 -0.57 -17.83 -2.72
C THR A 306 -0.54 -18.08 -1.22
N ASP A 307 -0.69 -19.34 -0.79
CA ASP A 307 -0.65 -19.69 0.64
C ASP A 307 0.64 -19.20 1.32
N LYS A 308 1.76 -19.27 0.59
CA LYS A 308 3.07 -18.77 1.05
C LYS A 308 3.03 -17.28 1.41
N LYS A 309 2.23 -16.45 0.74
CA LYS A 309 2.21 -14.99 0.97
C LYS A 309 1.66 -14.62 2.32
N ILE A 310 0.59 -15.27 2.79
CA ILE A 310 0.04 -14.97 4.11
C ILE A 310 0.95 -15.51 5.21
N SER A 311 1.61 -16.65 5.01
CA SER A 311 2.66 -17.13 5.92
C SER A 311 3.84 -16.16 5.98
N LEU A 312 4.31 -15.69 4.82
CA LEU A 312 5.38 -14.71 4.71
C LEU A 312 5.02 -13.42 5.44
N LEU A 313 3.80 -12.91 5.23
CA LEU A 313 3.30 -11.73 5.90
C LEU A 313 3.23 -11.91 7.42
N TYR A 314 2.82 -13.10 7.89
CA TYR A 314 2.78 -13.43 9.31
C TYR A 314 4.20 -13.38 9.91
N ASP A 315 5.17 -14.05 9.27
CA ASP A 315 6.54 -14.11 9.75
C ASP A 315 7.24 -12.73 9.73
N TYR A 316 7.05 -11.94 8.68
CA TYR A 316 7.62 -10.59 8.63
C TYR A 316 6.95 -9.62 9.58
N SER A 317 5.67 -9.81 9.93
CA SER A 317 5.03 -8.98 10.96
C SER A 317 5.73 -9.13 12.31
N ILE A 318 6.10 -10.36 12.69
CA ILE A 318 6.90 -10.65 13.90
C ILE A 318 8.27 -9.96 13.81
N LYS A 319 8.97 -10.11 12.68
CA LYS A 319 10.28 -9.44 12.45
C LYS A 319 10.22 -7.91 12.51
N ASN A 320 9.04 -7.33 12.30
CA ASN A 320 8.79 -5.89 12.37
C ASN A 320 8.18 -5.43 13.71
N GLY A 321 8.23 -6.29 14.74
CA GLY A 321 7.85 -5.96 16.12
C GLY A 321 6.36 -6.14 16.44
N PHE A 322 5.65 -6.99 15.70
CA PHE A 322 4.33 -7.51 16.08
C PHE A 322 4.48 -8.90 16.69
N ASP A 323 5.20 -9.01 17.79
CA ASP A 323 5.58 -10.28 18.44
C ASP A 323 4.61 -10.72 19.55
N VAL A 324 3.63 -9.88 19.91
CA VAL A 324 2.57 -10.23 20.86
C VAL A 324 1.55 -11.14 20.19
N VAL A 325 1.52 -12.41 20.61
CA VAL A 325 0.58 -13.43 20.12
C VAL A 325 -0.70 -13.46 20.96
N TRP A 326 -1.84 -13.32 20.30
CA TRP A 326 -3.17 -13.46 20.85
C TRP A 326 -3.71 -14.87 20.68
N GLY A 327 -4.25 -15.42 21.77
CA GLY A 327 -5.08 -16.63 21.76
C GLY A 327 -6.33 -16.38 22.59
N GLN A 328 -7.42 -17.03 22.19
CA GLN A 328 -8.70 -16.93 22.88
C GLN A 328 -8.70 -17.71 24.20
#